data_AF-A0A660PVH5-F1
#
_entry.id   AF-A0A660PVH5-F1
#
_cell.length_a   1.000
_cell.length_b   1.000
_cell.length_c   1.000
_cell.angle_alpha   90.00
_cell.angle_beta   90.00
_cell.angle_gamma   90.00
#
_symmetry.space_group_name_H-M   'P 1'
#
loop_
_entity.id
_entity.type
_entity.pdbx_description
1 polymer ?
#
loop_
_entity_poly.entity_id
_entity_poly.type
_entity_poly.pdbx_seq_one_letter_code
_entity_poly.pdbx_strand_id
1 'polypeptide(L)'
;DIDIGTIRIRKDVDRTRQVVGYSLSQVIRVEMDDVHRITRLSKEASCLIEEGVEFSSSNPRYLFTGLDDLKIEMIRAATENAKLRAEELASVTGRTVGAPVSARVGIFQIRPLHSQDVKAMGMSDVTSIDKEIVSTVHVSFLIE
;
A
#
# COMPACT_ATOMS: atom_id res chain seq x y z
N ASP A 1 11.82 -5.99 12.05
CA ASP A 1 12.35 -7.36 11.99
C ASP A 1 13.37 -7.55 10.88
N ILE A 2 14.29 -8.50 11.09
CA ILE A 2 15.25 -8.92 10.07
C ILE A 2 15.06 -10.41 9.86
N ASP A 3 14.74 -10.80 8.64
CA ASP A 3 14.64 -12.19 8.21
C ASP A 3 15.82 -12.52 7.29
N ILE A 4 16.54 -13.58 7.63
CA ILE A 4 17.73 -14.01 6.91
C ILE A 4 17.38 -15.31 6.21
N GLY A 5 17.24 -15.24 4.89
CA GLY A 5 16.91 -16.38 4.06
C GLY A 5 18.02 -17.43 4.02
N THR A 6 17.69 -18.59 3.45
CA THR A 6 18.66 -19.68 3.28
C THR A 6 19.77 -19.31 2.29
N ILE A 7 20.98 -19.81 2.55
CA ILE A 7 22.11 -19.69 1.62
C ILE A 7 21.85 -20.58 0.41
N ARG A 8 21.87 -19.99 -0.78
CA ARG A 8 21.79 -20.72 -2.05
C ARG A 8 23.20 -20.91 -2.60
N ILE A 9 23.54 -22.15 -2.91
CA ILE A 9 24.82 -22.53 -3.50
C ILE A 9 24.58 -22.89 -4.96
N ARG A 10 25.29 -22.24 -5.87
CA ARG A 10 25.29 -22.54 -7.31
C ARG A 10 26.67 -23.08 -7.69
N LYS A 11 26.69 -24.18 -8.46
CA LYS A 11 27.91 -24.69 -9.09
C LYS A 11 28.17 -23.91 -10.37
N ASP A 12 29.38 -23.39 -10.50
CA ASP A 12 29.83 -22.76 -11.74
C ASP A 12 30.64 -23.77 -12.54
N VAL A 13 30.25 -23.92 -13.81
CA VAL A 13 30.83 -24.90 -14.73
C VAL A 13 31.38 -24.21 -15.96
N ASP A 14 32.48 -24.72 -16.48
CA ASP A 14 33.06 -24.24 -17.72
C ASP A 14 32.33 -24.79 -18.97
N ARG A 15 32.86 -24.49 -20.16
CA ARG A 15 32.36 -25.00 -21.44
C ARG A 15 32.45 -26.53 -21.56
N THR A 16 33.31 -27.18 -20.78
CA THR A 16 33.49 -28.65 -20.77
C THR A 16 32.67 -29.34 -19.68
N ARG A 17 31.81 -28.60 -18.96
CA ARG A 17 31.00 -29.05 -17.81
C ARG A 17 31.82 -29.50 -16.60
N GLN A 18 33.07 -29.08 -16.49
CA GLN A 18 33.86 -29.23 -15.28
C GLN A 18 33.50 -28.14 -14.29
N VAL A 19 33.39 -28.51 -13.00
CA VAL A 19 33.13 -27.55 -11.93
C VAL A 19 34.38 -26.70 -11.73
N VAL A 20 34.24 -25.40 -11.93
CA VAL A 20 35.32 -24.42 -11.76
C VAL A 20 35.16 -23.57 -10.51
N GLY A 21 34.00 -23.62 -9.86
CA GLY A 21 33.76 -22.89 -8.62
C GLY A 21 32.35 -23.05 -8.06
N TYR A 22 32.11 -22.32 -6.98
CA TYR A 22 30.81 -22.21 -6.31
C TYR A 22 30.49 -20.75 -6.04
N SER A 23 29.28 -20.34 -6.39
CA SER A 23 28.73 -19.03 -6.06
C SER A 23 27.70 -19.17 -4.95
N LEU A 24 27.87 -18.44 -3.86
CA LEU A 24 26.94 -18.41 -2.74
C LEU A 24 26.16 -17.11 -2.78
N SER A 25 24.84 -17.19 -2.58
CA SER A 25 23.97 -16.02 -2.49
C SER A 25 22.99 -16.19 -1.34
N GLN A 26 22.72 -15.09 -0.64
CA GLN A 26 21.77 -15.05 0.46
C GLN A 26 20.88 -13.82 0.32
N VAL A 27 19.59 -13.98 0.63
CA VAL A 27 18.64 -12.87 0.63
C VAL A 27 18.35 -12.48 2.07
N ILE A 28 18.51 -11.20 2.38
CA ILE A 28 18.15 -10.62 3.66
C ILE A 28 16.93 -9.73 3.43
N ARG A 29 15.89 -9.92 4.25
CA ARG A 29 14.70 -9.06 4.27
C ARG A 29 14.72 -8.27 5.57
N VAL A 30 14.48 -6.97 5.45
CA VAL A 30 14.40 -6.07 6.60
C VAL A 30 13.06 -5.37 6.56
N GLU A 31 12.34 -5.43 7.68
CA GLU A 31 11.05 -4.78 7.90
C GLU A 31 11.20 -3.83 9.08
N MET A 32 10.71 -2.59 8.93
CA MET A 32 10.80 -1.56 9.96
C MET A 32 9.54 -0.70 9.92
N ASP A 33 9.10 -0.21 11.08
CA ASP A 33 8.03 0.78 11.17
C ASP A 33 8.49 2.17 10.70
N ASP A 34 9.78 2.48 10.89
CA ASP A 34 10.38 3.74 10.43
C ASP A 34 10.74 3.67 8.94
N VAL A 35 9.80 4.15 8.11
CA VAL A 35 9.92 4.24 6.65
C VAL A 35 11.09 5.14 6.19
N HIS A 36 11.48 6.16 6.95
CA HIS A 36 12.60 7.02 6.57
C HIS A 36 13.94 6.35 6.87
N ARG A 37 14.02 5.61 7.97
CA ARG A 37 15.21 4.85 8.33
C ARG A 37 15.49 3.73 7.33
N ILE A 38 14.48 2.96 6.92
CA ILE A 38 14.67 1.91 5.91
C ILE A 38 15.06 2.50 4.54
N THR A 39 14.52 3.68 4.18
CA THR A 39 14.91 4.41 2.96
C THR A 39 16.39 4.78 2.97
N ARG A 40 16.86 5.31 4.10
CA ARG A 40 18.25 5.71 4.29
C ARG A 40 19.17 4.48 4.24
N LEU A 41 18.81 3.43 4.97
CA LEU A 41 19.56 2.17 4.98
C LEU A 41 19.71 1.59 3.57
N SER A 42 18.65 1.60 2.77
CA SER A 42 18.70 1.11 1.38
C SER A 42 19.66 1.89 0.49
N LYS A 43 19.92 3.18 0.79
CA LYS A 43 20.87 4.01 0.03
C LYS A 43 22.30 3.84 0.54
N GLU A 44 22.46 3.73 1.86
CA GLU A 44 23.76 3.60 2.51
C GLU A 44 24.36 2.20 2.33
N ALA A 45 23.54 1.16 2.20
CA ALA A 45 24.00 -0.23 2.03
C ALA A 45 24.91 -0.45 0.81
N SER A 46 24.95 0.49 -0.15
CA SER A 46 25.94 0.47 -1.23
C SER A 46 27.39 0.55 -0.73
N CYS A 47 27.65 1.03 0.49
CA CYS A 47 28.98 1.03 1.09
C CYS A 47 29.58 -0.38 1.25
N LEU A 48 28.74 -1.42 1.35
CA LEU A 48 29.19 -2.81 1.43
C LEU A 48 30.00 -3.23 0.20
N ILE A 49 29.72 -2.62 -0.96
CA ILE A 49 30.48 -2.84 -2.20
C ILE A 49 31.93 -2.36 -2.02
N GLU A 50 32.15 -1.26 -1.31
CA GLU A 50 33.50 -0.73 -1.02
C GLU A 50 34.28 -1.65 -0.06
N GLU A 51 33.57 -2.38 0.81
CA GLU A 51 34.15 -3.39 1.71
C GLU A 51 34.41 -4.74 1.01
N GLY A 52 34.18 -4.84 -0.30
CA GLY A 52 34.39 -6.06 -1.09
C GLY A 52 33.24 -7.07 -0.98
N VAL A 53 32.10 -6.67 -0.41
CA VAL A 53 30.88 -7.49 -0.38
C VAL A 53 30.05 -7.19 -1.63
N GLU A 54 29.92 -8.17 -2.52
CA GLU A 54 29.02 -8.05 -3.66
C GLU A 54 27.57 -8.02 -3.15
N PHE A 55 26.94 -6.85 -3.27
CA PHE A 55 25.63 -6.58 -2.72
C PHE A 55 24.73 -5.92 -3.75
N SER A 56 23.46 -6.32 -3.76
CA SER A 56 22.42 -5.70 -4.57
C SER A 56 21.18 -5.48 -3.71
N SER A 57 20.75 -4.22 -3.59
CA SER A 57 19.51 -3.85 -2.93
C SER A 57 18.41 -3.54 -3.95
N SER A 58 17.22 -4.04 -3.68
CA SER A 58 15.98 -3.53 -4.29
C SER A 58 15.51 -2.26 -3.59
N ASN A 59 14.75 -1.41 -4.28
CA ASN A 59 14.05 -0.31 -3.64
C ASN A 59 13.16 -0.83 -2.49
N PRO A 60 13.12 -0.12 -1.35
CA PRO A 60 12.23 -0.47 -0.24
C PRO A 60 10.76 -0.36 -0.68
N ARG A 61 9.90 -1.14 -0.01
CA ARG A 61 8.45 -1.09 -0.18
C ARG A 61 7.80 -0.57 1.09
N TYR A 62 6.84 0.34 0.94
CA TYR A 62 6.15 0.98 2.06
C TYR A 62 4.69 0.51 2.10
N LEU A 63 4.32 -0.21 3.14
CA LEU A 63 2.96 -0.75 3.31
C LEU A 63 2.22 0.07 4.35
N PHE A 64 0.97 0.42 4.06
CA PHE A 64 0.08 1.00 5.07
C PHE A 64 -0.70 -0.11 5.76
N THR A 65 -0.50 -0.25 7.06
CA THR A 65 -1.10 -1.33 7.88
C THR A 65 -2.28 -0.85 8.73
N GLY A 66 -2.47 0.46 8.91
CA GLY A 66 -3.51 1.04 9.76
C GLY A 66 -4.90 1.15 9.11
N LEU A 67 -5.18 0.41 8.04
CA LEU A 67 -6.45 0.53 7.32
C LEU A 67 -7.62 0.03 8.18
N ASP A 68 -7.42 -1.02 8.96
CA ASP A 68 -8.49 -1.61 9.76
C ASP A 68 -9.02 -0.65 10.83
N ASP A 69 -8.14 0.13 11.46
CA ASP A 69 -8.51 1.15 12.43
C ASP A 69 -9.26 2.32 11.76
N LEU A 70 -8.82 2.74 10.59
CA LEU A 70 -9.35 3.90 9.88
C LEU A 70 -10.68 3.63 9.16
N LYS A 71 -10.96 2.37 8.79
CA LYS A 71 -12.13 1.96 7.98
C LYS A 71 -13.45 2.49 8.54
N ILE A 72 -13.72 2.29 9.83
CA ILE A 72 -15.01 2.63 10.45
C ILE A 72 -15.20 4.15 10.48
N GLU A 73 -14.15 4.90 10.80
CA GLU A 73 -14.18 6.36 10.80
C GLU A 73 -14.44 6.92 9.40
N MET A 74 -13.76 6.39 8.38
CA MET A 74 -13.97 6.81 6.99
C MET A 74 -15.40 6.54 6.50
N ILE A 75 -15.96 5.36 6.82
CA ILE A 75 -17.32 5.01 6.42
C ILE A 75 -18.34 5.94 7.10
N ARG A 76 -18.12 6.27 8.38
CA ARG A 76 -18.96 7.23 9.11
C ARG A 76 -18.91 8.60 8.44
N ALA A 77 -17.71 9.15 8.25
CA ALA A 77 -17.53 10.48 7.65
C ALA A 77 -18.12 10.55 6.23
N ALA A 78 -17.93 9.50 5.42
CA ALA A 78 -18.50 9.43 4.07
C ALA A 78 -20.04 9.32 4.09
N THR A 79 -20.61 8.56 5.03
CA THR A 79 -22.06 8.44 5.18
C THR A 79 -22.69 9.76 5.64
N GLU A 80 -22.07 10.45 6.61
CA GLU A 80 -22.51 11.78 7.06
C GLU A 80 -22.46 12.80 5.92
N ASN A 81 -21.39 12.78 5.12
CA ASN A 81 -21.29 13.64 3.95
C ASN A 81 -22.37 13.33 2.89
N ALA A 82 -22.67 12.05 2.66
CA ALA A 82 -23.72 11.62 1.75
C ALA A 82 -25.11 12.10 2.21
N LYS A 83 -25.39 12.02 3.53
CA LYS A 83 -26.63 12.52 4.13
C LYS A 83 -26.76 14.03 3.94
N LEU A 84 -25.71 14.80 4.28
CA LEU A 84 -25.71 16.27 4.10
C LEU A 84 -26.01 16.65 2.65
N ARG A 85 -25.37 15.98 1.68
CA ARG A 85 -25.64 16.23 0.26
C ARG A 85 -27.08 15.89 -0.15
N ALA A 86 -27.66 14.82 0.40
CA ALA A 86 -29.05 14.47 0.15
C ALA A 86 -30.00 15.53 0.71
N GLU A 87 -29.71 16.08 1.89
CA GLU A 87 -30.51 17.14 2.53
C GLU A 87 -30.50 18.42 1.70
N GLU A 88 -29.34 18.84 1.21
CA GLU A 88 -29.20 19.98 0.29
C GLU A 88 -29.97 19.78 -1.02
N LEU A 89 -29.97 18.56 -1.57
CA LEU A 89 -30.72 18.27 -2.80
C LEU A 89 -32.24 18.27 -2.57
N ALA A 90 -32.71 17.70 -1.46
CA ALA A 90 -34.13 17.65 -1.14
C ALA A 90 -34.70 19.05 -0.89
N SER A 91 -33.95 19.91 -0.19
CA SER A 91 -34.37 21.28 0.16
C SER A 91 -34.67 22.14 -1.07
N VAL A 92 -33.92 21.99 -2.16
CA VAL A 92 -34.16 22.68 -3.44
C VAL A 92 -35.55 22.39 -4.01
N THR A 93 -36.09 21.21 -3.73
CA THR A 93 -37.42 20.77 -4.19
C THR A 93 -38.52 20.93 -3.13
N GLY A 94 -38.21 21.55 -1.99
CA GLY A 94 -39.14 21.69 -0.86
C GLY A 94 -39.49 20.37 -0.16
N ARG A 95 -38.64 19.35 -0.33
CA ARG A 95 -38.81 18.01 0.26
C ARG A 95 -37.77 17.77 1.34
N THR A 96 -37.95 16.72 2.10
CA THR A 96 -37.07 16.32 3.20
C THR A 96 -36.51 14.91 3.00
N VAL A 97 -35.38 14.63 3.62
CA VAL A 97 -34.70 13.33 3.56
C VAL A 97 -35.24 12.43 4.67
N GLY A 98 -35.80 11.30 4.29
CA GLY A 98 -36.31 10.26 5.18
C GLY A 98 -35.26 9.19 5.52
N ALA A 99 -35.73 8.01 5.93
CA ALA A 99 -34.86 6.91 6.34
C ALA A 99 -33.95 6.40 5.21
N PRO A 100 -32.72 5.93 5.52
CA PRO A 100 -31.87 5.26 4.54
C PRO A 100 -32.49 3.91 4.12
N VAL A 101 -32.58 3.69 2.82
CA VAL A 101 -33.15 2.49 2.18
C VAL A 101 -32.07 1.47 1.85
N SER A 102 -30.91 1.95 1.40
CA SER A 102 -29.77 1.09 1.07
C SER A 102 -28.46 1.84 1.26
N ALA A 103 -27.41 1.09 1.61
CA ALA A 103 -26.06 1.61 1.71
C ALA A 103 -25.07 0.59 1.12
N ARG A 104 -24.09 1.08 0.36
CA ARG A 104 -23.00 0.29 -0.20
C ARG A 104 -21.69 1.06 -0.06
N VAL A 105 -20.70 0.42 0.54
CA VAL A 105 -19.34 0.93 0.63
C VAL A 105 -18.54 0.39 -0.57
N GLY A 106 -17.80 1.28 -1.22
CA GLY A 106 -16.91 0.97 -2.33
C GLY A 106 -15.60 0.35 -1.86
N ILE A 107 -14.79 -0.04 -2.84
CA ILE A 107 -13.48 -0.63 -2.59
C ILE A 107 -12.51 0.47 -2.16
N PHE A 108 -11.78 0.25 -1.06
CA PHE A 108 -10.74 1.15 -0.61
C PHE A 108 -9.56 1.16 -1.60
N GLN A 109 -9.13 2.36 -1.95
CA GLN A 109 -7.98 2.63 -2.80
C GLN A 109 -6.89 3.25 -1.91
N ILE A 110 -5.75 2.59 -1.77
CA ILE A 110 -4.56 3.14 -1.15
C ILE A 110 -3.61 3.52 -2.29
N ARG A 111 -3.46 4.81 -2.52
CA ARG A 111 -2.72 5.35 -3.68
C ARG A 111 -1.68 6.38 -3.23
N PRO A 112 -0.72 6.74 -4.09
CA PRO A 112 0.22 7.82 -3.77
C PRO A 112 -0.51 9.12 -3.47
N LEU A 113 0.07 9.95 -2.61
CA LEU A 113 -0.44 11.30 -2.36
C LEU A 113 -0.61 12.07 -3.67
N HIS A 114 -1.76 12.74 -3.85
CA HIS A 114 -2.15 13.48 -5.05
C HIS A 114 -2.37 12.66 -6.34
N SER A 115 -2.32 11.32 -6.28
CA SER A 115 -2.70 10.48 -7.40
C SER A 115 -4.24 10.41 -7.52
N GLN A 116 -4.74 10.36 -8.75
CA GLN A 116 -6.15 10.05 -9.03
C GLN A 116 -6.35 8.60 -9.47
N ASP A 117 -5.30 7.79 -9.41
CA ASP A 117 -5.34 6.40 -9.86
C ASP A 117 -6.31 5.59 -9.02
N VAL A 118 -7.08 4.75 -9.71
CA VAL A 118 -8.03 3.81 -9.12
C VAL A 118 -7.98 2.51 -9.90
N LYS A 119 -8.19 1.39 -9.19
CA LYS A 119 -8.33 0.06 -9.82
C LYS A 119 -9.64 -0.58 -9.43
N ALA A 120 -10.25 -1.28 -10.40
CA ALA A 120 -11.53 -1.97 -10.21
C ALA A 120 -11.51 -2.99 -9.06
N MET A 121 -10.34 -3.61 -8.80
CA MET A 121 -10.14 -4.58 -7.71
C MET A 121 -9.51 -3.97 -6.45
N GLY A 122 -9.38 -2.64 -6.39
CA GLY A 122 -8.62 -1.95 -5.36
C GLY A 122 -7.14 -1.79 -5.73
N MET A 123 -6.54 -0.74 -5.18
CA MET A 123 -5.12 -0.43 -5.30
C MET A 123 -4.50 -0.44 -3.92
N SER A 124 -3.33 -1.06 -3.80
CA SER A 124 -2.44 -0.89 -2.65
C SER A 124 -1.08 -0.46 -3.14
N ASP A 125 -0.84 0.85 -3.08
CA ASP A 125 0.48 1.39 -3.38
C ASP A 125 1.52 0.88 -2.37
N VAL A 126 2.68 0.49 -2.89
CA VAL A 126 3.83 0.03 -2.10
C VAL A 126 5.09 0.84 -2.39
N THR A 127 5.04 1.86 -3.25
CA THR A 127 6.23 2.60 -3.70
C THR A 127 6.36 3.98 -3.05
N SER A 128 5.27 4.62 -2.66
CA SER A 128 5.27 5.92 -1.98
C SER A 128 5.21 5.78 -0.47
N ILE A 129 5.84 6.70 0.25
CA ILE A 129 5.69 6.80 1.72
C ILE A 129 4.34 7.44 2.05
N ASP A 130 4.10 8.64 1.54
CA ASP A 130 2.84 9.35 1.73
C ASP A 130 1.76 8.75 0.82
N LYS A 131 0.63 8.42 1.43
CA LYS A 131 -0.48 7.73 0.78
C LYS A 131 -1.79 8.45 1.06
N GLU A 132 -2.65 8.45 0.06
CA GLU A 132 -4.03 8.85 0.17
C GLU A 132 -4.91 7.60 0.16
N ILE A 133 -5.89 7.54 1.06
CA ILE A 133 -6.85 6.45 1.15
C ILE A 133 -8.22 7.00 0.77
N VAL A 134 -8.84 6.39 -0.23
CA VAL A 134 -10.13 6.83 -0.75
C VAL A 134 -11.09 5.66 -0.84
N SER A 135 -12.32 5.89 -0.40
CA SER A 135 -13.45 4.98 -0.65
C SER A 135 -14.71 5.80 -0.87
N THR A 136 -15.62 5.27 -1.67
CA THR A 136 -16.90 5.91 -2.00
C THR A 136 -18.02 5.18 -1.29
N VAL A 137 -18.91 5.91 -0.64
CA VAL A 137 -20.14 5.34 -0.08
C VAL A 137 -21.33 5.79 -0.92
N HIS A 138 -22.17 4.84 -1.29
CA HIS A 138 -23.46 5.09 -1.92
C HIS A 138 -24.56 4.81 -0.91
N VAL A 139 -25.37 5.83 -0.60
CA VAL A 139 -26.55 5.69 0.26
C VAL A 139 -27.76 6.21 -0.48
N SER A 140 -28.87 5.47 -0.44
CA SER A 140 -30.16 5.92 -0.95
C SER A 140 -31.09 6.20 0.21
N PHE A 141 -31.77 7.34 0.17
CA PHE A 141 -32.72 7.76 1.18
C PHE A 141 -34.12 7.86 0.59
N LEU A 142 -35.14 7.68 1.42
CA LEU A 142 -36.50 8.08 1.08
C LEU A 142 -36.56 9.61 0.97
N ILE A 143 -37.48 10.10 0.14
CA ILE A 143 -37.79 11.53 0.06
C ILE A 143 -39.23 11.71 0.49
N GLU A 144 -39.44 12.62 1.45
CA GLU A 144 -40.72 12.99 2.02
C GLU A 144 -41.10 14.39 1.53
#